data_AF-A0A643CXX7-F1
#
_entry.id   AF-A0A643CXX7-F1
#
_cell.length_a   1.000
_cell.length_b   1.000
_cell.length_c   1.000
_cell.angle_alpha   90.00
_cell.angle_beta   90.00
_cell.angle_gamma   90.00
#
_symmetry.space_group_name_H-M   'P 1'
#
loop_
_entity.id
_entity.type
_entity.pdbx_description
1 polymer ?
#
loop_
_entity_poly.entity_id
_entity_poly.type
_entity_poly.pdbx_seq_one_letter_code
_entity_poly.pdbx_strand_id
1 'polypeptide(L)'
;GAKIIIYAPLIREKKGTYADLLENLRNKGYVRAQIDGVLVRLDEEIELAKTKKHTIKLVIDRLEIQEDLLSRLASDIEKGLQESFGEIEIEVLNHEEINLNKHYHFSEHSACFDCKISFVPLEPLSFSFNSPKGACEACDGLGIRYTLDMKKIIDENLSLENGAVKIMYGFNKSYYYKFLIAFCEQNEIPIKIPFMQLNEEQKRLVLYGNAKTIEFLWKRNRLKRTFEGVVKMAYEMLKDEKDLAEYMSEKICKDCGGHRLKPESLAVKVAKKGLGEILDMSIEDSTAFFA
;
A
#
# COMPACT_ATOMS: atom_id res chain seq x y z
N GLY A 1 13.08 32.82 26.34
CA GLY A 1 12.25 31.65 26.02
C GLY A 1 12.52 31.17 24.61
N ALA A 2 11.75 30.20 24.12
CA ALA A 2 11.83 29.79 22.71
C ALA A 2 11.32 30.91 21.81
N LYS A 3 12.07 31.30 20.77
CA LYS A 3 11.64 32.29 19.77
C LYS A 3 10.98 31.55 18.61
N ILE A 4 9.68 31.70 18.45
CA ILE A 4 8.90 30.92 17.50
C ILE A 4 8.26 31.77 16.41
N ILE A 5 8.03 31.15 15.25
CA ILE A 5 7.12 31.63 14.23
C ILE A 5 6.02 30.58 14.06
N ILE A 6 4.77 31.02 14.13
CA ILE A 6 3.58 30.18 13.92
C ILE A 6 3.14 30.38 12.47
N TYR A 7 3.00 29.27 11.75
CA TYR A 7 2.60 29.24 10.37
C TYR A 7 1.28 28.48 10.20
N ALA A 8 0.42 29.02 9.34
CA ALA A 8 -0.69 28.29 8.74
C ALA A 8 -0.27 27.84 7.32
N PRO A 9 -0.01 26.55 7.07
CA PRO A 9 0.36 26.06 5.75
C PRO A 9 -0.87 26.10 4.82
N LEU A 10 -0.78 26.83 3.71
CA LEU A 10 -1.90 27.01 2.78
C LEU A 10 -1.70 26.22 1.49
N ILE A 11 -0.47 26.18 0.98
CA ILE A 11 -0.11 25.48 -0.26
C ILE A 11 1.19 24.72 -0.03
N ARG A 12 1.24 23.47 -0.52
CA ARG A 12 2.42 22.59 -0.43
C ARG A 12 2.73 21.96 -1.77
N GLU A 13 3.84 22.37 -2.38
CA GLU A 13 4.35 21.84 -3.66
C GLU A 13 3.33 21.75 -4.82
N LYS A 14 2.44 22.72 -4.94
CA LYS A 14 1.42 22.76 -6.02
C LYS A 14 1.75 23.85 -7.04
N LYS A 15 1.37 23.62 -8.31
CA LYS A 15 1.54 24.59 -9.39
C LYS A 15 0.41 25.62 -9.40
N GLY A 16 0.74 26.89 -9.58
CA GLY A 16 -0.25 27.97 -9.67
C GLY A 16 0.35 29.36 -9.43
N THR A 17 -0.42 30.40 -9.76
CA THR A 17 -0.02 31.79 -9.50
C THR A 17 -0.48 32.27 -8.11
N TYR A 18 -1.56 31.69 -7.57
CA TYR A 18 -2.13 31.99 -6.25
C TYR A 18 -2.43 33.48 -5.98
N ALA A 19 -2.64 34.28 -7.03
CA ALA A 19 -2.94 35.71 -6.91
C ALA A 19 -4.16 35.97 -6.00
N ASP A 20 -5.27 35.27 -6.25
CA ASP A 20 -6.49 35.40 -5.45
C ASP A 20 -6.27 35.01 -3.97
N LEU A 21 -5.44 34.00 -3.71
CA LEU A 21 -5.11 33.59 -2.33
C LEU A 21 -4.35 34.72 -1.63
N LEU A 22 -3.30 35.25 -2.26
CA LEU A 22 -2.48 36.32 -1.68
C LEU A 22 -3.28 37.61 -1.48
N GLU A 23 -4.18 37.94 -2.40
CA GLU A 23 -5.09 39.08 -2.27
C GLU A 23 -6.10 38.89 -1.13
N ASN A 24 -6.67 37.69 -0.99
CA ASN A 24 -7.56 37.39 0.13
C ASN A 24 -6.84 37.52 1.48
N LEU A 25 -5.59 37.08 1.58
CA LEU A 25 -4.78 37.23 2.80
C LEU A 25 -4.52 38.71 3.13
N ARG A 26 -4.22 39.54 2.12
CA ARG A 26 -4.11 41.00 2.29
C ARG A 26 -5.41 41.61 2.81
N ASN A 27 -6.54 41.23 2.21
CA ASN A 27 -7.86 41.75 2.59
C ASN A 27 -8.25 41.37 4.02
N LYS A 28 -7.76 40.22 4.52
CA LYS A 28 -7.90 39.80 5.93
C LYS A 28 -6.95 40.53 6.89
N GLY A 29 -6.03 41.36 6.39
CA GLY A 29 -5.10 42.15 7.20
C GLY A 29 -3.79 41.44 7.56
N TYR A 30 -3.49 40.30 6.95
CA TYR A 30 -2.21 39.62 7.18
C TYR A 30 -1.05 40.38 6.50
N VAL A 31 0.09 40.42 7.18
CA VAL A 31 1.25 41.23 6.74
C VAL A 31 2.36 40.39 6.12
N ARG A 32 2.54 39.13 6.54
CA ARG A 32 3.69 38.31 6.13
C ARG A 32 3.27 36.90 5.75
N ALA A 33 4.01 36.31 4.82
CA ALA A 33 3.95 34.90 4.46
C ALA A 33 5.37 34.38 4.23
N GLN A 34 5.55 33.07 4.28
CA GLN A 34 6.73 32.39 3.75
C GLN A 34 6.35 31.74 2.42
N ILE A 35 7.02 32.13 1.34
CA ILE A 35 6.82 31.59 0.01
C ILE A 35 8.13 30.96 -0.45
N ASP A 36 8.08 29.67 -0.78
CA ASP A 36 9.25 28.88 -1.22
C ASP A 36 10.46 29.00 -0.28
N GLY A 37 10.19 29.07 1.03
CA GLY A 37 11.20 29.20 2.09
C GLY A 37 11.64 30.63 2.40
N VAL A 38 11.17 31.64 1.65
CA VAL A 38 11.53 33.04 1.85
C VAL A 38 10.38 33.78 2.54
N LEU A 39 10.68 34.47 3.64
CA LEU A 39 9.73 35.38 4.29
C LEU A 39 9.54 36.63 3.44
N VAL A 40 8.29 36.89 3.04
CA VAL A 40 7.89 38.03 2.22
C VAL A 40 6.80 38.83 2.92
N ARG A 41 6.69 40.13 2.57
CA ARG A 41 5.55 40.93 3.01
C ARG A 41 4.45 40.88 1.98
N LEU A 42 3.20 40.75 2.43
CA LEU A 42 2.04 40.63 1.55
C LEU A 42 1.65 41.95 0.87
N ASP A 43 2.11 43.09 1.38
CA ASP A 43 1.90 44.43 0.80
C ASP A 43 2.83 44.73 -0.40
N GLU A 44 3.85 43.89 -0.62
CA GLU A 44 4.71 43.95 -1.80
C GLU A 44 4.08 43.24 -3.00
N GLU A 45 4.56 43.56 -4.20
CA GLU A 45 4.15 42.87 -5.42
C GLU A 45 4.78 41.46 -5.44
N ILE A 46 3.92 40.43 -5.44
CA ILE A 46 4.32 39.02 -5.42
C ILE A 46 3.79 38.35 -6.69
N GLU A 47 4.68 37.98 -7.59
CA GLU A 47 4.35 37.21 -8.79
C GLU A 47 4.90 35.79 -8.72
N LEU A 48 4.01 34.80 -8.84
CA LEU A 48 4.36 33.38 -8.86
C LEU A 48 4.12 32.77 -10.24
N ALA A 49 5.07 31.95 -10.70
CA ALA A 49 5.01 31.36 -12.03
C ALA A 49 4.02 30.20 -12.08
N LYS A 50 2.98 30.30 -12.92
CA LYS A 50 1.91 29.27 -13.06
C LYS A 50 2.43 27.84 -13.28
N THR A 51 3.57 27.66 -13.93
CA THR A 51 4.13 26.35 -14.27
C THR A 51 5.02 25.74 -13.20
N LYS A 52 5.48 26.53 -12.21
CA LYS A 52 6.34 26.10 -11.12
C LYS A 52 5.50 25.67 -9.92
N LYS A 53 6.04 24.72 -9.15
CA LYS A 53 5.46 24.32 -7.87
C LYS A 53 5.88 25.34 -6.82
N HIS A 54 4.94 25.72 -5.97
CA HIS A 54 5.15 26.65 -4.88
C HIS A 54 4.69 26.05 -3.55
N THR A 55 5.27 26.53 -2.47
CA THR A 55 4.85 26.28 -1.09
C THR A 55 4.60 27.63 -0.41
N ILE A 56 3.41 27.82 0.15
CA ILE A 56 2.97 29.08 0.75
C ILE A 56 2.48 28.78 2.17
N LYS A 57 3.09 29.45 3.14
CA LYS A 57 2.72 29.39 4.55
C LYS A 57 2.42 30.81 5.03
N LEU A 58 1.23 31.02 5.57
CA LEU A 58 0.89 32.30 6.19
C LEU A 58 1.58 32.43 7.54
N VAL A 59 2.19 33.58 7.83
CA VAL A 59 2.73 33.86 9.17
C VAL A 59 1.60 34.38 10.03
N ILE A 60 1.25 33.62 11.07
CA ILE A 60 0.19 34.00 12.01
C ILE A 60 0.75 34.92 13.09
N ASP A 61 1.83 34.50 13.75
CA ASP A 61 2.51 35.31 14.75
C ASP A 61 4.00 34.96 14.85
N ARG A 62 4.77 35.86 15.43
CA ARG A 62 6.17 35.69 15.79
C ARG A 62 6.37 36.22 17.20
N LEU A 63 6.69 35.32 18.12
CA LEU A 63 6.76 35.65 19.55
C LEU A 63 7.89 34.89 20.24
N GLU A 64 8.31 35.38 21.40
CA GLU A 64 9.19 34.67 22.31
C GLU A 64 8.35 34.12 23.46
N ILE A 65 8.44 32.81 23.73
CA ILE A 65 7.62 32.13 24.74
C ILE A 65 7.98 32.62 26.15
N GLN A 66 6.95 33.06 26.87
CA GLN A 66 6.95 33.51 28.26
C GLN A 66 5.68 32.96 28.96
N GLU A 67 5.65 32.92 30.29
CA GLU A 67 4.58 32.27 31.07
C GLU A 67 3.19 32.91 30.90
N ASP A 68 3.13 34.21 30.60
CA ASP A 68 1.91 35.01 30.47
C ASP A 68 1.28 34.98 29.05
N LEU A 69 1.88 34.26 28.10
CA LEU A 69 1.47 34.26 26.69
C LEU A 69 0.44 33.20 26.30
N LEU A 70 -0.02 32.36 27.24
CA LEU A 70 -0.90 31.22 26.93
C LEU A 70 -2.19 31.62 26.19
N SER A 71 -2.85 32.70 26.59
CA SER A 71 -4.11 33.16 25.97
C SER A 71 -3.90 33.66 24.55
N ARG A 72 -2.80 34.39 24.29
CA ARG A 72 -2.41 34.85 22.95
C ARG A 72 -2.07 33.67 22.06
N LEU A 73 -1.23 32.75 22.56
CA LEU A 73 -0.83 31.56 21.83
C LEU A 73 -2.04 30.71 21.43
N ALA A 74 -3.01 30.53 22.32
CA ALA A 74 -4.25 29.82 22.01
C ALA A 74 -5.03 30.51 20.87
N SER A 75 -5.20 31.84 20.94
CA SER A 75 -5.88 32.60 19.88
C SER A 75 -5.17 32.52 18.54
N ASP A 76 -3.84 32.54 18.53
CA ASP A 76 -3.05 32.44 17.31
C ASP A 76 -3.09 31.04 16.71
N ILE A 77 -3.07 29.99 17.55
CA ILE A 77 -3.26 28.61 17.11
C ILE A 77 -4.67 28.44 16.49
N GLU A 78 -5.73 28.92 17.14
CA GLU A 78 -7.10 28.85 16.61
C GLU A 78 -7.21 29.54 15.24
N LYS A 79 -6.65 30.74 15.09
CA LYS A 79 -6.64 31.45 13.79
C LYS A 79 -5.88 30.67 12.74
N GLY A 80 -4.69 30.16 13.08
CA GLY A 80 -3.88 29.45 12.11
C GLY A 80 -4.53 28.15 11.64
N LEU A 81 -5.15 27.39 12.55
CA LEU A 81 -5.96 26.22 12.24
C LEU A 81 -7.14 26.59 11.33
N GLN A 82 -7.83 27.70 11.61
CA GLN A 82 -8.95 28.14 10.77
C GLN A 82 -8.52 28.50 9.34
N GLU A 83 -7.34 29.12 9.16
CA GLU A 83 -6.83 29.52 7.85
C GLU A 83 -6.28 28.35 7.02
N SER A 84 -5.68 27.35 7.67
CA SER A 84 -5.03 26.21 7.02
C SER A 84 -5.91 24.96 6.91
N PHE A 85 -7.17 25.03 7.34
CA PHE A 85 -8.05 23.87 7.49
C PHE A 85 -7.51 22.83 8.48
N GLY A 86 -7.07 23.25 9.66
CA GLY A 86 -6.75 22.37 10.78
C GLY A 86 -5.26 22.01 10.88
N GLU A 87 -4.36 22.77 10.27
CA GLU A 87 -2.91 22.54 10.31
C GLU A 87 -2.12 23.72 10.92
N ILE A 88 -1.07 23.43 11.67
CA ILE A 88 -0.13 24.44 12.19
C ILE A 88 1.28 23.93 12.01
N GLU A 89 2.17 24.80 11.56
CA GLU A 89 3.61 24.57 11.64
C GLU A 89 4.26 25.61 12.57
N ILE A 90 5.18 25.16 13.42
CA ILE A 90 5.95 26.03 14.31
C ILE A 90 7.43 25.90 13.94
N GLU A 91 8.07 27.04 13.67
CA GLU A 91 9.53 27.11 13.53
C GLU A 91 10.15 27.76 14.76
N VAL A 92 11.12 27.08 15.38
CA VAL A 92 11.88 27.58 16.53
C VAL A 92 13.19 28.15 16.02
N LEU A 93 13.35 29.47 16.10
CA LEU A 93 14.49 30.20 15.54
C LEU A 93 15.79 29.97 16.30
N ASN A 94 15.71 29.81 17.62
CA ASN A 94 16.86 29.56 18.50
C ASN A 94 16.95 28.09 18.97
N HIS A 95 16.49 27.15 18.13
CA HIS A 95 16.35 25.74 18.52
C HIS A 95 17.65 25.09 19.01
N GLU A 96 18.81 25.48 18.48
CA GLU A 96 20.13 24.97 18.91
C GLU A 96 20.48 25.42 20.33
N GLU A 97 20.19 26.67 20.69
CA GLU A 97 20.49 27.24 22.02
C GLU A 97 19.70 26.57 23.14
N ILE A 98 18.50 26.09 22.83
CA ILE A 98 17.54 25.51 23.79
C ILE A 98 17.32 24.01 23.60
N ASN A 99 18.11 23.36 22.73
CA ASN A 99 18.06 21.92 22.43
C ASN A 99 16.65 21.40 22.08
N LEU A 100 15.96 22.10 21.17
CA LEU A 100 14.65 21.70 20.64
C LEU A 100 14.74 21.35 19.16
N ASN A 101 13.67 20.74 18.64
CA ASN A 101 13.53 20.56 17.19
C ASN A 101 13.30 21.92 16.53
N LYS A 102 13.86 22.11 15.34
CA LYS A 102 13.67 23.33 14.56
C LYS A 102 12.22 23.51 14.10
N HIS A 103 11.55 22.40 13.75
CA HIS A 103 10.21 22.41 13.18
C HIS A 103 9.28 21.47 13.95
N TYR A 104 8.08 21.94 14.24
CA TYR A 104 6.96 21.14 14.73
C TYR A 104 5.77 21.29 13.80
N HIS A 105 5.04 20.20 13.59
CA HIS A 105 3.83 20.17 12.77
C HIS A 105 2.69 19.59 13.60
N PHE A 106 1.54 20.27 13.59
CA PHE A 106 0.33 19.88 14.29
C PHE A 106 -0.83 19.83 13.30
N SER A 107 -1.74 18.90 13.52
CA SER A 107 -2.95 18.75 12.72
C SER A 107 -4.12 18.28 13.59
N GLU A 108 -5.29 18.86 13.36
CA GLU A 108 -6.57 18.38 13.91
C GLU A 108 -7.09 17.14 13.17
N HIS A 109 -6.66 16.95 11.93
CA HIS A 109 -6.96 15.73 11.19
C HIS A 109 -6.15 14.58 11.75
N SER A 110 -6.81 13.43 11.90
CA SER A 110 -6.14 12.15 12.11
C SER A 110 -5.46 11.74 10.80
N ALA A 111 -4.40 12.42 10.39
CA ALA A 111 -3.67 12.15 9.16
C ALA A 111 -2.16 12.35 9.36
N CYS A 112 -1.36 11.50 8.73
CA CYS A 112 0.07 11.70 8.61
C CYS A 112 0.37 12.46 7.32
N PHE A 113 0.86 13.68 7.43
CA PHE A 113 1.13 14.56 6.29
C PHE A 113 2.40 14.20 5.52
N ASP A 114 3.36 13.57 6.18
CA ASP A 114 4.56 13.06 5.52
C ASP A 114 4.22 11.84 4.64
N CYS A 115 3.38 10.94 5.16
CA CYS A 115 2.96 9.72 4.46
C CYS A 115 1.74 9.92 3.56
N LYS A 116 1.02 11.05 3.70
CA LYS A 116 -0.28 11.35 3.04
C LYS A 116 -1.36 10.29 3.31
N ILE A 117 -1.35 9.74 4.53
CA ILE A 117 -2.31 8.73 4.98
C ILE A 117 -3.31 9.41 5.91
N SER A 118 -4.60 9.20 5.66
CA SER A 118 -5.66 9.57 6.61
C SER A 118 -6.03 8.35 7.45
N PHE A 119 -6.15 8.55 8.75
CA PHE A 119 -6.55 7.56 9.74
C PHE A 119 -8.03 7.77 10.08
N VAL A 120 -8.77 6.68 10.08
CA VAL A 120 -10.13 6.65 10.61
C VAL A 120 -10.05 6.65 12.15
N PRO A 121 -10.99 7.27 12.87
CA PRO A 121 -11.09 7.13 14.32
C PRO A 121 -10.96 5.67 14.77
N LEU A 122 -10.17 5.46 15.82
CA LEU A 122 -9.96 4.13 16.39
C LEU A 122 -11.20 3.70 17.16
N GLU A 123 -12.00 2.84 16.55
CA GLU A 123 -13.18 2.24 17.15
C GLU A 123 -12.91 0.75 17.43
N PRO A 124 -13.56 0.12 18.42
CA PRO A 124 -13.45 -1.33 18.65
C PRO A 124 -13.70 -2.17 17.39
N LEU A 125 -14.61 -1.74 16.51
CA LEU A 125 -14.90 -2.41 15.25
C LEU A 125 -13.73 -2.39 14.25
N SER A 126 -12.85 -1.38 14.33
CA SER A 126 -11.63 -1.31 13.52
C SER A 126 -10.64 -2.43 13.89
N PHE A 127 -10.78 -3.06 15.05
CA PHE A 127 -9.94 -4.19 15.49
C PHE A 127 -10.66 -5.54 15.42
N SER A 128 -11.85 -5.59 14.81
CA SER A 128 -12.60 -6.83 14.62
C SER A 128 -12.42 -7.36 13.20
N PHE A 129 -11.85 -8.55 13.06
CA PHE A 129 -11.77 -9.25 11.76
C PHE A 129 -13.14 -9.74 11.26
N ASN A 130 -14.18 -9.69 12.09
CA ASN A 130 -15.56 -9.98 11.69
C ASN A 130 -16.29 -8.74 11.16
N SER A 131 -15.67 -7.56 11.24
CA SER A 131 -16.23 -6.32 10.70
C SER A 131 -15.48 -5.90 9.44
N PRO A 132 -16.17 -5.46 8.37
CA PRO A 132 -15.50 -4.88 7.20
C PRO A 132 -14.60 -3.67 7.53
N LYS A 133 -14.86 -3.01 8.67
CA LYS A 133 -14.01 -1.90 9.16
C LYS A 133 -12.61 -2.38 9.56
N GLY A 134 -12.49 -3.55 10.17
CA GLY A 134 -11.23 -4.09 10.68
C GLY A 134 -10.65 -5.24 9.87
N ALA A 135 -11.47 -5.96 9.11
CA ALA A 135 -11.07 -7.15 8.36
C ALA A 135 -10.09 -6.82 7.22
N CYS A 136 -9.05 -7.65 7.08
CA CYS A 136 -8.15 -7.60 5.94
C CYS A 136 -8.93 -7.82 4.64
N GLU A 137 -8.86 -6.87 3.71
CA GLU A 137 -9.58 -6.89 2.44
C GLU A 137 -9.10 -8.01 1.49
N ALA A 138 -7.85 -8.44 1.62
CA ALA A 138 -7.27 -9.45 0.74
C ALA A 138 -7.74 -10.89 1.04
N CYS A 139 -8.24 -11.13 2.25
CA CYS A 139 -8.71 -12.44 2.70
C CYS A 139 -10.05 -12.37 3.44
N ASP A 140 -10.76 -11.25 3.38
CA ASP A 140 -12.04 -11.02 4.06
C ASP A 140 -12.02 -11.39 5.55
N GLY A 141 -10.92 -11.07 6.24
CA GLY A 141 -10.76 -11.40 7.66
C GLY A 141 -10.60 -12.90 7.98
N LEU A 142 -10.27 -13.74 7.00
CA LEU A 142 -9.95 -15.16 7.23
C LEU A 142 -8.52 -15.40 7.72
N GLY A 143 -7.57 -14.54 7.31
CA GLY A 143 -6.13 -14.69 7.59
C GLY A 143 -5.43 -15.71 6.68
N ILE A 144 -6.20 -16.48 5.92
CA ILE A 144 -5.72 -17.44 4.94
C ILE A 144 -6.32 -17.14 3.56
N ARG A 145 -5.63 -17.60 2.52
CA ARG A 145 -6.13 -17.64 1.15
C ARG A 145 -5.99 -19.05 0.61
N TYR A 146 -7.04 -19.54 -0.02
CA TYR A 146 -6.96 -20.76 -0.79
C TYR A 146 -6.26 -20.44 -2.11
N THR A 147 -5.15 -21.15 -2.38
CA THR A 147 -4.41 -21.02 -3.63
C THR A 147 -4.23 -22.40 -4.24
N LEU A 148 -4.12 -22.46 -5.57
CA LEU A 148 -3.80 -23.72 -6.24
C LEU A 148 -2.49 -24.29 -5.71
N ASP A 149 -2.54 -25.55 -5.29
CA ASP A 149 -1.38 -26.30 -4.87
C ASP A 149 -0.74 -26.96 -6.07
N MET A 150 0.39 -26.39 -6.51
CA MET A 150 1.11 -26.90 -7.68
C MET A 150 1.62 -28.32 -7.49
N LYS A 151 1.83 -28.80 -6.25
CA LYS A 151 2.22 -30.20 -5.99
C LYS A 151 1.09 -31.18 -6.27
N LYS A 152 -0.16 -30.71 -6.21
CA LYS A 152 -1.33 -31.53 -6.54
C LYS A 152 -1.61 -31.52 -8.03
N ILE A 153 -1.25 -30.44 -8.73
CA ILE A 153 -1.43 -30.26 -10.18
C ILE A 153 -0.29 -30.89 -11.00
N ILE A 154 0.93 -30.82 -10.48
CA ILE A 154 2.15 -31.27 -11.15
C ILE A 154 2.76 -32.44 -10.39
N ASP A 155 2.95 -33.57 -11.08
CA ASP A 155 3.82 -34.64 -10.63
C ASP A 155 5.24 -34.40 -11.14
N GLU A 156 6.15 -34.04 -10.23
CA GLU A 156 7.52 -33.68 -10.59
C GLU A 156 8.37 -34.88 -11.08
N ASN A 157 7.94 -36.11 -10.77
CA ASN A 157 8.66 -37.33 -11.15
C ASN A 157 8.31 -37.81 -12.56
N LEU A 158 7.17 -37.35 -13.10
CA LEU A 158 6.75 -37.68 -14.45
C LEU A 158 7.29 -36.67 -15.45
N SER A 159 7.40 -37.10 -16.71
CA SER A 159 7.72 -36.20 -17.83
C SER A 159 6.46 -35.49 -18.34
N LEU A 160 6.63 -34.38 -19.06
CA LEU A 160 5.49 -33.65 -19.65
C LEU A 160 4.71 -34.53 -20.64
N GLU A 161 5.39 -35.40 -21.39
CA GLU A 161 4.79 -36.41 -22.28
C GLU A 161 3.98 -37.46 -21.52
N ASN A 162 4.45 -37.87 -20.33
CA ASN A 162 3.80 -38.89 -19.50
C ASN A 162 2.84 -38.32 -18.45
N GLY A 163 2.42 -37.06 -18.60
CA GLY A 163 1.37 -36.49 -17.77
C GLY A 163 1.82 -35.84 -16.47
N ALA A 164 3.03 -35.26 -16.43
CA ALA A 164 3.48 -34.42 -15.32
C ALA A 164 2.43 -33.37 -14.93
N VAL A 165 1.76 -32.74 -15.90
CA VAL A 165 0.63 -31.83 -15.63
C VAL A 165 -0.68 -32.62 -15.64
N LYS A 166 -1.12 -33.06 -14.44
CA LYS A 166 -2.23 -34.03 -14.29
C LYS A 166 -3.53 -33.55 -14.93
N ILE A 167 -3.87 -32.26 -14.78
CA ILE A 167 -5.12 -31.67 -15.30
C ILE A 167 -5.18 -31.57 -16.82
N MET A 168 -4.02 -31.63 -17.51
CA MET A 168 -3.92 -31.54 -18.97
C MET A 168 -3.71 -32.92 -19.61
N TYR A 169 -3.70 -33.99 -18.82
CA TYR A 169 -3.41 -35.36 -19.26
C TYR A 169 -4.55 -36.32 -18.87
N GLY A 170 -4.74 -37.40 -19.63
CA GLY A 170 -5.77 -38.40 -19.36
C GLY A 170 -7.06 -38.27 -20.20
N PHE A 171 -8.13 -38.93 -19.75
CA PHE A 171 -9.40 -39.06 -20.48
C PHE A 171 -10.03 -37.70 -20.77
N ASN A 172 -10.47 -37.47 -22.02
CA ASN A 172 -11.02 -36.19 -22.49
C ASN A 172 -10.10 -34.94 -22.38
N LYS A 173 -8.81 -35.10 -22.07
CA LYS A 173 -7.85 -33.97 -22.01
C LYS A 173 -6.91 -33.88 -23.21
N SER A 174 -7.16 -34.67 -24.27
CA SER A 174 -6.29 -34.76 -25.46
C SER A 174 -6.02 -33.43 -26.18
N TYR A 175 -6.95 -32.47 -26.10
CA TYR A 175 -6.75 -31.10 -26.59
C TYR A 175 -5.64 -30.39 -25.81
N TYR A 176 -5.76 -30.34 -24.48
CA TYR A 176 -4.82 -29.64 -23.60
C TYR A 176 -3.45 -30.31 -23.61
N TYR A 177 -3.41 -31.64 -23.63
CA TYR A 177 -2.18 -32.40 -23.81
C TYR A 177 -1.43 -31.98 -25.08
N LYS A 178 -2.10 -32.03 -26.25
CA LYS A 178 -1.46 -31.64 -27.53
C LYS A 178 -1.03 -30.18 -27.54
N PHE A 179 -1.81 -29.31 -26.91
CA PHE A 179 -1.49 -27.89 -26.82
C PHE A 179 -0.25 -27.64 -25.95
N LEU A 180 -0.14 -28.32 -24.80
CA LEU A 180 1.03 -28.26 -23.93
C LEU A 180 2.29 -28.80 -24.63
N ILE A 181 2.19 -29.95 -25.31
CA ILE A 181 3.33 -30.53 -26.03
C ILE A 181 3.79 -29.61 -27.17
N ALA A 182 2.86 -29.06 -27.96
CA ALA A 182 3.21 -28.11 -29.01
C ALA A 182 3.87 -26.83 -28.45
N PHE A 183 3.42 -26.35 -27.30
CA PHE A 183 4.07 -25.24 -26.60
C PHE A 183 5.51 -25.59 -26.19
N CYS A 184 5.73 -26.80 -25.66
CA CYS A 184 7.04 -27.26 -25.25
C CYS A 184 7.99 -27.41 -26.44
N GLU A 185 7.53 -28.00 -27.54
CA GLU A 185 8.31 -28.16 -28.78
C GLU A 185 8.74 -26.81 -29.36
N GLN A 186 7.82 -25.83 -29.43
CA GLN A 186 8.13 -24.50 -29.96
C GLN A 186 9.12 -23.70 -29.09
N ASN A 187 9.26 -24.05 -27.80
CA ASN A 187 10.17 -23.41 -26.86
C ASN A 187 11.34 -24.31 -26.45
N GLU A 188 11.58 -25.40 -27.20
CA GLU A 188 12.71 -26.31 -26.99
C GLU A 188 12.76 -26.90 -25.56
N ILE A 189 11.59 -27.11 -24.95
CA ILE A 189 11.46 -27.69 -23.61
C ILE A 189 11.47 -29.22 -23.72
N PRO A 190 12.40 -29.93 -23.06
CA PRO A 190 12.45 -31.39 -23.10
C PRO A 190 11.19 -32.03 -22.49
N ILE A 191 10.40 -32.76 -23.29
CA ILE A 191 9.14 -33.36 -22.82
C ILE A 191 9.28 -34.77 -22.25
N LYS A 192 10.43 -35.42 -22.45
CA LYS A 192 10.65 -36.84 -22.11
C LYS A 192 11.38 -37.07 -20.79
N ILE A 193 12.00 -36.03 -20.24
CA ILE A 193 12.65 -36.09 -18.92
C ILE A 193 11.64 -35.75 -17.81
N PRO A 194 11.82 -36.23 -16.58
CA PRO A 194 11.03 -35.81 -15.43
C PRO A 194 10.97 -34.29 -15.27
N PHE A 195 9.82 -33.75 -14.89
CA PHE A 195 9.61 -32.31 -14.74
C PHE A 195 10.59 -31.67 -13.73
N MET A 196 10.98 -32.40 -12.67
CA MET A 196 11.99 -31.93 -11.72
C MET A 196 13.36 -31.64 -12.36
N GLN A 197 13.69 -32.32 -13.46
CA GLN A 197 14.98 -32.20 -14.17
C GLN A 197 15.00 -31.03 -15.17
N LEU A 198 13.85 -30.40 -15.43
CA LEU A 198 13.81 -29.15 -16.20
C LEU A 198 14.56 -28.06 -15.44
N ASN A 199 15.19 -27.15 -16.17
CA ASN A 199 15.77 -25.96 -15.55
C ASN A 199 14.67 -24.97 -15.10
N GLU A 200 15.02 -24.00 -14.26
CA GLU A 200 14.05 -23.07 -13.68
C GLU A 200 13.36 -22.19 -14.72
N GLU A 201 14.03 -21.84 -15.82
CA GLU A 201 13.43 -21.09 -16.92
C GLU A 201 12.37 -21.92 -17.66
N GLN A 202 12.66 -23.18 -17.96
CA GLN A 202 11.74 -24.13 -18.58
C GLN A 202 10.52 -24.38 -17.69
N LYS A 203 10.73 -24.61 -16.38
CA LYS A 203 9.63 -24.74 -15.41
C LYS A 203 8.77 -23.47 -15.39
N ARG A 204 9.39 -22.29 -15.33
CA ARG A 204 8.68 -21.01 -15.38
C ARG A 204 7.87 -20.85 -16.67
N LEU A 205 8.42 -21.20 -17.83
CA LEU A 205 7.72 -21.15 -19.11
C LEU A 205 6.50 -22.07 -19.14
N VAL A 206 6.61 -23.30 -18.62
CA VAL A 206 5.46 -24.21 -18.50
C VAL A 206 4.40 -23.64 -17.55
N LEU A 207 4.81 -23.12 -16.39
CA LEU A 207 3.90 -22.62 -15.36
C LEU A 207 3.16 -21.34 -15.77
N TYR A 208 3.84 -20.39 -16.39
CA TYR A 208 3.35 -19.03 -16.62
C TYR A 208 3.22 -18.63 -18.10
N GLY A 209 3.68 -19.48 -19.03
CA GLY A 209 3.66 -19.20 -20.45
C GLY A 209 4.63 -18.09 -20.87
N ASN A 210 4.53 -17.66 -22.13
CA ASN A 210 5.36 -16.58 -22.68
C ASN A 210 4.62 -15.70 -23.70
N ALA A 211 3.28 -15.69 -23.65
CA ALA A 211 2.41 -14.92 -24.54
C ALA A 211 2.62 -15.16 -26.06
N LYS A 212 3.43 -16.15 -26.47
CA LYS A 212 3.59 -16.52 -27.87
C LYS A 212 2.39 -17.34 -28.33
N THR A 213 2.00 -17.12 -29.58
CA THR A 213 1.00 -17.95 -30.26
C THR A 213 1.63 -19.27 -30.63
N ILE A 214 0.96 -20.35 -30.27
CA ILE A 214 1.32 -21.73 -30.63
C ILE A 214 0.35 -22.22 -31.70
N GLU A 215 0.93 -22.80 -32.74
CA GLU A 215 0.17 -23.47 -33.81
C GLU A 215 0.22 -24.98 -33.60
N PHE A 216 -0.93 -25.63 -33.50
CA PHE A 216 -0.98 -27.07 -33.29
C PHE A 216 -2.16 -27.72 -34.01
N LEU A 217 -2.00 -29.01 -34.34
CA LEU A 217 -3.03 -29.80 -34.99
C LEU A 217 -3.91 -30.49 -33.94
N TRP A 218 -5.19 -30.11 -33.92
CA TRP A 218 -6.20 -30.81 -33.12
C TRP A 218 -7.26 -31.42 -34.03
N LYS A 219 -7.39 -32.75 -33.95
CA LYS A 219 -8.18 -33.55 -34.90
C LYS A 219 -7.75 -33.25 -36.34
N ARG A 220 -8.58 -32.54 -37.12
CA ARG A 220 -8.32 -32.17 -38.52
C ARG A 220 -8.09 -30.66 -38.71
N ASN A 221 -8.13 -29.87 -37.63
CA ASN A 221 -8.04 -28.41 -37.69
C ASN A 221 -6.69 -27.92 -37.15
N ARG A 222 -6.08 -26.97 -37.86
CA ARG A 222 -4.94 -26.20 -37.34
C ARG A 222 -5.47 -25.05 -36.49
N LEU A 223 -5.08 -25.02 -35.23
CA LEU A 223 -5.48 -23.99 -34.28
C LEU A 223 -4.28 -23.11 -33.94
N LYS A 224 -4.55 -21.81 -33.74
CA LYS A 224 -3.60 -20.84 -33.21
C LYS A 224 -4.11 -20.32 -31.87
N ARG A 225 -3.36 -20.52 -30.80
CA ARG A 225 -3.72 -20.10 -29.43
C ARG A 225 -2.52 -19.63 -28.65
N THR A 226 -2.72 -18.68 -27.75
CA THR A 226 -1.69 -18.24 -26.81
C THR A 226 -1.67 -19.16 -25.61
N PHE A 227 -0.49 -19.66 -25.24
CA PHE A 227 -0.32 -20.47 -24.05
C PHE A 227 -0.11 -19.56 -22.84
N GLU A 228 -1.11 -19.50 -21.96
CA GLU A 228 -1.13 -18.60 -20.80
C GLU A 228 -0.46 -19.18 -19.55
N GLY A 229 0.05 -20.42 -19.64
CA GLY A 229 0.68 -21.12 -18.53
C GLY A 229 -0.26 -22.08 -17.81
N VAL A 230 0.32 -23.16 -17.27
CA VAL A 230 -0.40 -24.19 -16.51
C VAL A 230 -1.15 -23.59 -15.31
N VAL A 231 -0.60 -22.59 -14.62
CA VAL A 231 -1.24 -22.02 -13.41
C VAL A 231 -2.59 -21.39 -13.74
N LYS A 232 -2.62 -20.52 -14.77
CA LYS A 232 -3.85 -19.84 -15.18
C LYS A 232 -4.86 -20.81 -15.76
N MET A 233 -4.39 -21.72 -16.63
CA MET A 233 -5.25 -22.72 -17.24
C MET A 233 -5.82 -23.70 -16.21
N ALA A 234 -5.05 -24.08 -15.18
CA ALA A 234 -5.52 -24.90 -14.07
C ALA A 234 -6.66 -24.23 -13.32
N TYR A 235 -6.50 -22.94 -13.00
CA TYR A 235 -7.54 -22.18 -12.32
C TYR A 235 -8.82 -22.12 -13.15
N GLU A 236 -8.72 -21.75 -14.43
CA GLU A 236 -9.87 -21.66 -15.33
C GLU A 236 -10.59 -22.99 -15.54
N MET A 237 -9.85 -24.11 -15.54
CA MET A 237 -10.41 -25.45 -15.69
C MET A 237 -11.08 -25.96 -14.42
N LEU A 238 -10.62 -25.55 -13.24
CA LEU A 238 -11.08 -26.08 -11.95
C LEU A 238 -12.04 -25.14 -11.21
N LYS A 239 -12.10 -23.85 -11.54
CA LYS A 239 -12.89 -22.85 -10.77
C LYS A 239 -14.37 -23.20 -10.60
N ASP A 240 -14.94 -23.94 -11.55
CA ASP A 240 -16.35 -24.35 -11.57
C ASP A 240 -16.55 -25.84 -11.23
N GLU A 241 -15.46 -26.56 -10.94
CA GLU A 241 -15.47 -27.99 -10.61
C GLU A 241 -15.69 -28.22 -9.11
N LYS A 242 -16.44 -29.28 -8.77
CA LYS A 242 -16.78 -29.59 -7.36
C LYS A 242 -15.58 -30.03 -6.52
N ASP A 243 -14.56 -30.56 -7.17
CA ASP A 243 -13.32 -31.08 -6.58
C ASP A 243 -12.19 -30.02 -6.55
N LEU A 244 -12.46 -28.75 -6.88
CA LEU A 244 -11.47 -27.66 -6.80
C LEU A 244 -10.71 -27.65 -5.48
N ALA A 245 -11.43 -27.87 -4.37
CA ALA A 245 -10.86 -27.92 -3.02
C ALA A 245 -9.74 -28.97 -2.88
N GLU A 246 -9.81 -30.08 -3.63
CA GLU A 246 -8.77 -31.10 -3.63
C GLU A 246 -7.46 -30.56 -4.19
N TYR A 247 -7.50 -29.64 -5.16
CA TYR A 247 -6.32 -29.02 -5.79
C TYR A 247 -5.87 -27.73 -5.12
N MET A 248 -6.54 -27.29 -4.07
CA MET A 248 -6.18 -26.09 -3.32
C MET A 248 -5.40 -26.43 -2.04
N SER A 249 -4.63 -25.45 -1.58
CA SER A 249 -3.98 -25.44 -0.27
C SER A 249 -4.23 -24.10 0.39
N GLU A 250 -4.44 -24.14 1.71
CA GLU A 250 -4.48 -22.94 2.53
C GLU A 250 -3.08 -22.35 2.62
N LYS A 251 -2.96 -21.06 2.35
CA LYS A 251 -1.75 -20.29 2.59
C LYS A 251 -2.07 -19.10 3.46
N ILE A 252 -1.13 -18.75 4.34
CA ILE A 252 -1.20 -17.53 5.14
C ILE A 252 -1.35 -16.33 4.19
N CYS A 253 -2.32 -15.46 4.48
CA CYS A 253 -2.52 -14.24 3.73
C CYS A 253 -1.29 -13.34 3.92
N LYS A 254 -0.61 -13.02 2.83
CA LYS A 254 0.62 -12.21 2.85
C LYS A 254 0.36 -10.77 3.30
N ASP A 255 -0.83 -10.25 3.02
CA ASP A 255 -1.15 -8.83 3.21
C ASP A 255 -1.39 -8.50 4.69
N CYS A 256 -1.98 -9.43 5.46
CA CYS A 256 -2.13 -9.30 6.92
C CYS A 256 -1.17 -10.19 7.72
N GLY A 257 -0.32 -10.96 7.06
CA GLY A 257 0.56 -11.94 7.70
C GLY A 257 -0.17 -13.03 8.49
N GLY A 258 -1.45 -13.28 8.22
CA GLY A 258 -2.29 -14.21 8.99
C GLY A 258 -3.13 -13.57 10.09
N HIS A 259 -2.90 -12.30 10.42
CA HIS A 259 -3.57 -11.62 11.54
C HIS A 259 -5.00 -11.13 11.25
N ARG A 260 -5.51 -11.39 10.03
CA ARG A 260 -6.92 -11.18 9.64
C ARG A 260 -7.39 -9.72 9.63
N LEU A 261 -6.52 -8.77 9.97
CA LEU A 261 -6.87 -7.36 10.12
C LEU A 261 -6.24 -6.47 9.03
N LYS A 262 -6.81 -5.29 8.84
CA LYS A 262 -6.24 -4.27 7.95
C LYS A 262 -4.88 -3.76 8.46
N PRO A 263 -4.00 -3.30 7.56
CA PRO A 263 -2.69 -2.75 7.95
C PRO A 263 -2.79 -1.61 8.97
N GLU A 264 -3.77 -0.73 8.84
CA GLU A 264 -3.98 0.41 9.74
C GLU A 264 -4.31 -0.05 11.16
N SER A 265 -5.13 -1.09 11.29
CA SER A 265 -5.48 -1.70 12.59
C SER A 265 -4.28 -2.41 13.23
N LEU A 266 -3.45 -3.07 12.42
CA LEU A 266 -2.23 -3.73 12.90
C LEU A 266 -1.11 -2.75 13.27
N ALA A 267 -1.14 -1.53 12.71
CA ALA A 267 -0.17 -0.49 13.02
C ALA A 267 -0.39 0.15 14.40
N VAL A 268 -1.57 0.00 14.99
CA VAL A 268 -1.88 0.52 16.33
C VAL A 268 -1.12 -0.28 17.39
N LYS A 269 -0.45 0.43 18.29
CA LYS A 269 0.36 -0.17 19.35
C LYS A 269 -0.10 0.25 20.73
N VAL A 270 -0.07 -0.68 21.66
CA VAL A 270 -0.25 -0.45 23.11
C VAL A 270 1.04 -0.86 23.80
N ALA A 271 1.59 -0.01 24.65
CA ALA A 271 2.88 -0.23 25.32
C ALA A 271 3.99 -0.71 24.36
N LYS A 272 4.07 -0.08 23.18
CA LYS A 272 5.01 -0.37 22.07
C LYS A 272 4.83 -1.70 21.34
N LYS A 273 3.79 -2.49 21.65
CA LYS A 273 3.46 -3.73 20.92
C LYS A 273 2.21 -3.58 20.07
N GLY A 274 2.27 -4.09 18.85
CA GLY A 274 1.12 -4.14 17.93
C GLY A 274 0.16 -5.28 18.24
N LEU A 275 -1.08 -5.19 17.77
CA LEU A 275 -2.08 -6.23 18.00
C LEU A 275 -1.68 -7.59 17.41
N GLY A 276 -1.06 -7.60 16.22
CA GLY A 276 -0.55 -8.84 15.62
C GLY A 276 0.52 -9.51 16.49
N GLU A 277 1.48 -8.73 17.00
CA GLU A 277 2.51 -9.23 17.91
C GLU A 277 1.93 -9.84 19.18
N ILE A 278 0.82 -9.30 19.70
CA ILE A 278 0.11 -9.82 20.88
C ILE A 278 -0.62 -11.13 20.54
N LEU A 279 -1.22 -11.23 19.37
CA LEU A 279 -1.92 -12.44 18.91
C LEU A 279 -0.97 -13.63 18.68
N ASP A 280 0.28 -13.35 18.33
CA ASP A 280 1.32 -14.38 18.14
C ASP A 280 1.94 -14.88 19.46
N MET A 281 1.66 -14.22 20.59
CA MET A 281 2.20 -14.64 21.88
C MET A 281 1.56 -15.91 22.41
N SER A 282 2.32 -16.65 23.22
CA SER A 282 1.73 -17.65 24.10
C SER A 282 0.80 -16.98 25.13
N ILE A 283 -0.14 -17.74 25.68
CA ILE A 283 -1.04 -17.25 26.73
C ILE A 283 -0.25 -16.79 27.96
N GLU A 284 0.84 -17.49 28.28
CA GLU A 284 1.74 -17.16 29.40
C GLU A 284 2.42 -15.80 29.19
N ASP A 285 3.04 -15.58 28.03
CA ASP A 285 3.71 -14.33 27.69
C ASP A 285 2.73 -13.15 27.64
N SER A 286 1.53 -13.38 27.08
CA SER A 286 0.48 -12.37 26.99
C SER A 286 -0.03 -11.98 28.37
N THR A 287 -0.23 -12.94 29.27
CA THR A 287 -0.63 -12.67 30.67
C THR A 287 0.43 -11.87 31.40
N ALA A 288 1.71 -12.22 31.24
CA ALA A 288 2.83 -11.48 31.84
C ALA A 288 2.96 -10.06 31.28
N PHE A 289 2.61 -9.83 30.01
CA PHE A 289 2.64 -8.50 29.39
C PHE A 289 1.57 -7.55 29.95
N PHE A 290 0.41 -8.06 30.37
CA PHE A 290 -0.71 -7.26 30.89
C PHE A 290 -0.81 -7.20 32.43
N ALA A 291 0.07 -7.91 33.15
CA ALA A 291 0.16 -7.88 34.61
C ALA A 291 0.81 -6.57 35.11
#